data_AF-G4WW21-F1
#
_entry.id   AF-G4WW21-F1
#
_cell.length_a   1.000
_cell.length_b   1.000
_cell.length_c   1.000
_cell.angle_alpha   90.00
_cell.angle_beta   90.00
_cell.angle_gamma   90.00
#
_symmetry.space_group_name_H-M   'P 1'
#
loop_
_entity.id
_entity.type
_entity.pdbx_description
1 polymer ?
#
loop_
_entity_poly.entity_id
_entity_poly.type
_entity_poly.pdbx_seq_one_letter_code
_entity_poly.pdbx_strand_id
1 'polypeptide(L)'
;MDQTQVDVRAVIRDAIEEFVKLERTKAEPAYKVELTEERKRREQLEQRVNELVDENNRSRARAEEVERGSSIRSELQRLGVAKVDLAYRAVKDDIYRGEDGRLLARTESGELAVRDYLSHFVNENPELMPARIAGGSGATPPNKAPANAGPAIDLDKIRPGMNPEELDRVRQEISRVAAQTLRGL
;
A
#
# COMPACT_ATOMS: atom_id res chain seq x y z
N MET A 1 -26.84 -93.78 -25.24
CA MET A 1 -27.09 -92.81 -24.17
C MET A 1 -25.77 -92.12 -23.92
N ASP A 2 -25.60 -90.94 -24.51
CA ASP A 2 -24.35 -90.20 -24.45
C ASP A 2 -24.39 -89.33 -23.20
N GLN A 3 -23.48 -89.60 -22.26
CA GLN A 3 -23.42 -88.87 -21.00
C GLN A 3 -22.84 -87.49 -21.29
N THR A 4 -23.68 -86.46 -21.17
CA THR A 4 -23.27 -85.05 -21.12
C THR A 4 -22.34 -84.85 -19.93
N GLN A 5 -21.03 -85.04 -20.17
CA GLN A 5 -19.99 -84.74 -19.19
C GLN A 5 -19.94 -83.23 -19.04
N VAL A 6 -20.59 -82.72 -17.99
CA VAL A 6 -20.60 -81.29 -17.65
C VAL A 6 -19.15 -80.82 -17.54
N ASP A 7 -18.77 -79.83 -18.35
CA ASP A 7 -17.42 -79.23 -18.31
C ASP A 7 -17.29 -78.36 -17.06
N VAL A 8 -16.91 -79.01 -15.96
CA VAL A 8 -16.75 -78.40 -14.64
C VAL A 8 -15.76 -77.22 -14.67
N ARG A 9 -14.75 -77.24 -15.56
CA ARG A 9 -13.78 -76.13 -15.67
C ARG A 9 -14.40 -74.91 -16.34
N ALA A 10 -15.29 -75.10 -17.32
CA ALA A 10 -16.04 -74.01 -17.92
C ALA A 10 -16.98 -73.37 -16.89
N VAL A 11 -17.73 -74.19 -16.15
CA VAL A 11 -18.65 -73.71 -15.10
C VAL A 11 -17.92 -72.92 -14.00
N ILE A 12 -16.76 -73.40 -13.54
CA ILE A 12 -15.96 -72.68 -12.54
C ILE A 12 -15.44 -71.35 -13.08
N ARG A 13 -15.04 -71.29 -14.35
CA ARG A 13 -14.57 -70.06 -14.98
C ARG A 13 -15.69 -69.02 -15.11
N ASP A 14 -16.86 -69.45 -15.57
CA ASP A 14 -18.04 -68.60 -15.69
C ASP A 14 -18.44 -68.04 -14.32
N ALA A 15 -18.43 -68.87 -13.27
CA ALA A 15 -18.73 -68.44 -11.90
C ALA A 15 -17.69 -67.42 -11.36
N ILE A 16 -16.40 -67.59 -11.66
CA ILE A 16 -15.36 -66.63 -11.27
C ILE A 16 -15.53 -65.30 -12.03
N GLU A 17 -15.81 -65.35 -13.33
CA GLU A 17 -16.03 -64.15 -14.14
C GLU A 17 -17.27 -63.37 -13.69
N GLU A 18 -18.35 -64.09 -13.36
CA GLU A 18 -19.58 -63.50 -12.83
C GLU A 18 -19.36 -62.87 -11.45
N PHE A 19 -18.61 -63.55 -10.57
CA PHE A 19 -18.24 -63.02 -9.26
C PHE A 19 -17.39 -61.74 -9.38
N VAL A 20 -16.39 -61.73 -10.26
CA VAL A 20 -15.55 -60.53 -10.49
C VAL A 20 -16.36 -59.38 -11.08
N LYS A 21 -17.32 -59.65 -11.98
CA LYS A 21 -18.26 -58.63 -12.50
C LYS A 21 -19.16 -58.07 -11.39
N LEU A 22 -19.70 -58.92 -10.53
CA LEU A 22 -20.53 -58.50 -9.40
C LEU A 22 -19.76 -57.62 -8.40
N GLU A 23 -18.52 -58.00 -8.08
CA GLU A 23 -17.69 -57.19 -7.18
C GLU A 23 -17.30 -55.84 -7.80
N ARG A 24 -16.97 -55.81 -9.10
CA ARG A 24 -16.69 -54.55 -9.81
C ARG A 24 -17.91 -53.63 -9.89
N THR A 25 -19.09 -54.17 -10.18
CA THR A 25 -20.33 -53.39 -10.26
C THR A 25 -20.76 -52.83 -8.90
N LYS A 26 -20.45 -53.52 -7.80
CA LYS A 26 -20.63 -52.98 -6.43
C LYS A 26 -19.61 -51.88 -6.08
N ALA A 27 -18.37 -51.99 -6.54
CA ALA A 27 -17.30 -51.03 -6.24
C ALA A 27 -17.31 -49.79 -7.14
N GLU A 28 -17.84 -49.89 -8.36
CA GLU A 28 -17.92 -48.79 -9.33
C GLU A 28 -18.63 -47.52 -8.80
N PRO A 29 -19.78 -47.61 -8.10
CA PRO A 29 -20.44 -46.44 -7.52
C PRO A 29 -19.56 -45.69 -6.53
N ALA A 30 -18.83 -46.40 -5.66
CA ALA A 30 -17.94 -45.79 -4.68
C ALA A 30 -16.78 -45.05 -5.36
N TYR A 31 -16.16 -45.68 -6.37
CA TYR A 31 -15.10 -45.05 -7.15
C TYR A 31 -15.57 -43.80 -7.91
N LYS A 32 -16.79 -43.84 -8.47
CA LYS A 32 -17.41 -42.67 -9.11
C LYS A 32 -17.66 -41.54 -8.12
N VAL A 33 -18.10 -41.84 -6.90
CA VAL A 33 -18.29 -40.85 -5.84
C VAL A 33 -16.96 -40.22 -5.45
N GLU A 34 -15.94 -41.03 -5.14
CA GLU A 34 -14.60 -40.55 -4.79
C GLU A 34 -14.03 -39.65 -5.89
N LEU A 35 -14.15 -40.05 -7.17
CA LEU A 35 -13.70 -39.23 -8.29
C LEU A 35 -14.43 -37.89 -8.38
N THR A 36 -15.74 -37.86 -8.11
CA THR A 36 -16.50 -36.60 -8.10
C THR A 36 -16.16 -35.72 -6.91
N GLU A 37 -15.90 -36.30 -5.74
CA GLU A 37 -15.46 -35.55 -4.56
C GLU A 37 -14.07 -34.95 -4.78
N GLU A 38 -13.16 -35.72 -5.38
CA GLU A 38 -11.82 -35.24 -5.69
C GLU A 38 -11.87 -34.13 -6.75
N ARG A 39 -12.72 -34.24 -7.76
CA ARG A 39 -12.95 -33.14 -8.73
C ARG A 39 -13.48 -31.89 -8.06
N LYS A 40 -14.49 -32.01 -7.20
CA LYS A 40 -15.04 -30.88 -6.44
C LYS A 40 -13.98 -30.25 -5.53
N ARG A 41 -13.17 -31.06 -4.86
CA ARG A 41 -12.10 -30.59 -3.98
C ARG A 41 -11.03 -29.85 -4.78
N ARG A 42 -10.64 -30.40 -5.93
CA ARG A 42 -9.68 -29.77 -6.83
C ARG A 42 -10.21 -28.44 -7.36
N GLU A 43 -11.45 -28.39 -7.83
CA GLU A 43 -12.11 -27.18 -8.32
C GLU A 43 -12.17 -26.09 -7.24
N GLN A 44 -12.55 -26.46 -6.00
CA GLN A 44 -12.56 -25.53 -4.87
C GLN A 44 -11.16 -24.99 -4.53
N LEU A 45 -10.13 -25.83 -4.63
CA LEU A 45 -8.75 -25.40 -4.41
C LEU A 45 -8.26 -24.49 -5.52
N GLU A 46 -8.52 -24.83 -6.78
CA GLU A 46 -8.19 -23.99 -7.94
C GLU A 46 -8.87 -22.62 -7.83
N GLN A 47 -10.15 -22.58 -7.44
CA GLN A 47 -10.87 -21.35 -7.20
C GLN A 47 -10.22 -20.50 -6.08
N ARG A 48 -9.93 -21.11 -4.92
CA ARG A 48 -9.27 -20.39 -3.81
C ARG A 48 -7.88 -19.87 -4.19
N VAL A 49 -7.12 -20.64 -4.96
CA VAL A 49 -5.80 -20.21 -5.43
C VAL A 49 -5.94 -19.01 -6.36
N ASN A 50 -6.88 -19.04 -7.31
CA ASN A 50 -7.13 -17.91 -8.19
C ASN A 50 -7.57 -16.67 -7.41
N GLU A 51 -8.49 -16.81 -6.46
CA GLU A 51 -8.94 -15.72 -5.59
C GLU A 51 -7.77 -15.09 -4.81
N LEU A 52 -6.90 -15.92 -4.24
CA LEU A 52 -5.71 -15.45 -3.51
C LEU A 52 -4.70 -14.77 -4.44
N VAL A 53 -4.50 -15.27 -5.66
CA VAL A 53 -3.61 -14.63 -6.64
C VAL A 53 -4.15 -13.26 -7.05
N ASP A 54 -5.46 -13.16 -7.31
CA ASP A 54 -6.11 -11.90 -7.67
C ASP A 54 -6.10 -10.88 -6.52
N GLU A 55 -6.29 -11.34 -5.29
CA GLU A 55 -6.13 -10.49 -4.11
C GLU A 55 -4.67 -10.05 -3.91
N ASN A 56 -3.71 -10.96 -4.10
CA ASN A 56 -2.29 -10.63 -3.99
C ASN A 56 -1.87 -9.58 -5.03
N ASN A 57 -2.29 -9.77 -6.29
CA ASN A 57 -2.01 -8.84 -7.37
C ASN A 57 -2.62 -7.46 -7.11
N ARG A 58 -3.89 -7.40 -6.66
CA ARG A 58 -4.55 -6.14 -6.28
C ARG A 58 -3.85 -5.46 -5.11
N SER A 59 -3.45 -6.22 -4.10
CA SER A 59 -2.73 -5.71 -2.93
C SER A 59 -1.37 -5.13 -3.32
N ARG A 60 -0.61 -5.86 -4.15
CA ARG A 60 0.70 -5.42 -4.67
C ARG A 60 0.58 -4.14 -5.51
N ALA A 61 -0.37 -4.09 -6.44
CA ALA A 61 -0.57 -2.90 -7.27
C ALA A 61 -0.87 -1.65 -6.43
N ARG A 62 -1.73 -1.78 -5.41
CA ARG A 62 -2.03 -0.67 -4.48
C ARG A 62 -0.81 -0.25 -3.66
N ALA A 63 -0.06 -1.21 -3.15
CA ALA A 63 1.16 -0.92 -2.39
C ALA A 63 2.19 -0.18 -3.26
N GLU A 64 2.37 -0.62 -4.49
CA GLU A 64 3.26 0.01 -5.46
C GLU A 64 2.83 1.43 -5.82
N GLU A 65 1.53 1.67 -6.06
CA GLU A 65 1.00 3.01 -6.32
C GLU A 65 1.26 3.97 -5.15
N VAL A 66 1.06 3.51 -3.91
CA VAL A 66 1.30 4.30 -2.70
C VAL A 66 2.79 4.60 -2.56
N GLU A 67 3.65 3.61 -2.75
CA GLU A 67 5.11 3.77 -2.65
C GLU A 67 5.63 4.72 -3.73
N ARG A 68 5.24 4.51 -5.00
CA ARG A 68 5.56 5.39 -6.13
C ARG A 68 5.12 6.82 -5.83
N GLY A 69 3.87 6.99 -5.41
CA GLY A 69 3.32 8.31 -5.08
C GLY A 69 4.03 8.98 -3.90
N SER A 70 4.48 8.21 -2.90
CA SER A 70 5.30 8.73 -1.80
C SER A 70 6.68 9.17 -2.30
N SER A 71 7.35 8.33 -3.10
CA SER A 71 8.68 8.62 -3.63
C SER A 71 8.68 9.87 -4.50
N ILE A 72 7.69 10.03 -5.39
CA ILE A 72 7.57 11.23 -6.25
C ILE A 72 7.39 12.49 -5.41
N ARG A 73 6.50 12.45 -4.41
CA ARG A 73 6.25 13.60 -3.52
C ARG A 73 7.49 13.96 -2.70
N SER A 74 8.23 12.98 -2.20
CA SER A 74 9.49 13.20 -1.48
C SER A 74 10.56 13.85 -2.36
N GLU A 75 10.70 13.41 -3.61
CA GLU A 75 11.64 14.03 -4.57
C GLU A 75 11.22 15.46 -4.94
N LEU A 76 9.93 15.71 -5.20
CA LEU A 76 9.41 17.06 -5.45
C LEU A 76 9.66 18.01 -4.27
N GLN A 77 9.45 17.53 -3.04
CA GLN A 77 9.74 18.30 -1.84
C GLN A 77 11.24 18.60 -1.71
N ARG A 78 12.10 17.64 -2.04
CA ARG A 78 13.56 17.81 -2.05
C ARG A 78 14.03 18.84 -3.08
N LEU A 79 13.34 18.93 -4.22
CA LEU A 79 13.57 19.94 -5.25
C LEU A 79 13.06 21.34 -4.84
N GLY A 80 12.35 21.46 -3.71
CA GLY A 80 11.90 22.74 -3.17
C GLY A 80 10.55 23.21 -3.72
N VAL A 81 9.75 22.31 -4.28
CA VAL A 81 8.40 22.62 -4.78
C VAL A 81 7.49 23.02 -3.63
N ALA A 82 6.84 24.18 -3.75
CA ALA A 82 5.87 24.68 -2.75
C ALA A 82 4.53 23.94 -2.85
N LYS A 83 4.07 23.67 -4.07
CA LYS A 83 2.77 23.05 -4.36
C LYS A 83 2.94 21.57 -4.77
N VAL A 84 3.40 20.74 -3.84
CA VAL A 84 3.78 19.33 -4.10
C VAL A 84 2.63 18.53 -4.70
N ASP A 85 1.40 18.67 -4.18
CA ASP A 85 0.25 17.90 -4.69
C ASP A 85 -0.15 18.27 -6.11
N LEU A 86 0.00 19.55 -6.48
CA LEU A 86 -0.28 20.01 -7.84
C LEU A 86 0.75 19.45 -8.82
N ALA A 87 2.04 19.55 -8.46
CA ALA A 87 3.13 18.99 -9.24
C ALA A 87 2.98 17.47 -9.39
N TYR A 88 2.67 16.76 -8.31
CA TYR A 88 2.43 15.32 -8.32
C TYR A 88 1.32 14.93 -9.31
N ARG A 89 0.20 15.65 -9.32
CA ARG A 89 -0.90 15.37 -10.25
C ARG A 89 -0.51 15.54 -11.72
N ALA A 90 0.41 16.44 -12.03
CA ALA A 90 0.88 16.68 -13.38
C ALA A 90 1.82 15.56 -13.88
N VAL A 91 2.62 14.95 -12.99
CA VAL A 91 3.70 14.02 -13.37
C VAL A 91 3.42 12.54 -13.08
N LYS A 92 2.44 12.22 -12.23
CA LYS A 92 2.23 10.85 -11.73
C LYS A 92 1.98 9.81 -12.82
N ASP A 93 1.41 10.23 -13.95
CA ASP A 93 0.99 9.33 -15.04
C ASP A 93 2.15 9.01 -15.98
N ASP A 94 3.18 9.87 -16.02
CA ASP A 94 4.39 9.65 -16.82
C ASP A 94 5.41 8.74 -16.10
N ILE A 95 5.29 8.60 -14.78
CA ILE A 95 6.24 7.88 -13.94
C ILE A 95 5.77 6.46 -13.66
N TYR A 96 6.60 5.45 -13.90
CA TYR A 96 6.31 4.03 -13.64
C TYR A 96 7.52 3.32 -13.05
N ARG A 97 7.31 2.09 -12.56
CA ARG A 97 8.40 1.24 -12.09
C ARG A 97 8.93 0.41 -13.25
N GLY A 98 10.23 0.53 -13.51
CA GLY A 98 10.95 -0.29 -14.50
C GLY A 98 11.15 -1.73 -14.03
N GLU A 99 11.63 -2.59 -14.93
CA GLU A 99 11.91 -4.01 -14.64
C GLU A 99 12.99 -4.19 -13.57
N ASP A 100 13.90 -3.22 -13.45
CA ASP A 100 14.96 -3.16 -12.43
C ASP A 100 14.45 -2.68 -11.06
N GLY A 101 13.14 -2.37 -10.96
CA GLY A 101 12.49 -1.89 -9.75
C GLY A 101 12.68 -0.39 -9.49
N ARG A 102 13.41 0.34 -10.35
CA ARG A 102 13.60 1.79 -10.20
C ARG A 102 12.42 2.55 -10.80
N LEU A 103 12.22 3.78 -10.34
CA LEU A 103 11.22 4.66 -10.92
C LEU A 103 11.80 5.39 -12.13
N LEU A 104 11.13 5.23 -13.27
CA LEU A 104 11.46 5.84 -14.54
C LEU A 104 10.30 6.71 -15.02
N ALA A 105 10.60 7.76 -15.75
CA ALA A 105 9.63 8.64 -16.39
C ALA A 105 9.64 8.41 -17.90
N ARG A 106 8.46 8.28 -18.50
CA ARG A 106 8.28 8.22 -19.94
C ARG A 106 8.25 9.63 -20.51
N THR A 107 9.13 9.90 -21.46
CA THR A 107 9.20 11.16 -22.19
C THR A 107 9.20 10.91 -23.69
N GLU A 108 9.00 11.96 -24.49
CA GLU A 108 9.04 11.87 -25.96
C GLU A 108 10.40 11.39 -26.50
N SER A 109 11.48 11.69 -25.77
CA SER A 109 12.85 11.31 -26.11
C SER A 109 13.27 9.94 -25.54
N GLY A 110 12.41 9.28 -24.78
CA GLY A 110 12.66 7.96 -24.18
C GLY A 110 12.40 7.90 -22.68
N GLU A 111 13.06 6.96 -22.01
CA GLU A 111 12.96 6.77 -20.56
C GLU A 111 14.03 7.59 -19.83
N LEU A 112 13.63 8.33 -18.80
CA LEU A 112 14.53 9.07 -17.93
C LEU A 112 14.40 8.61 -16.48
N ALA A 113 15.47 8.74 -15.70
CA ALA A 113 15.37 8.53 -14.26
C ALA A 113 14.42 9.58 -13.65
N VAL A 114 13.58 9.18 -12.69
CA VAL A 114 12.59 10.08 -12.07
C VAL A 114 13.22 11.37 -11.54
N ARG A 115 14.40 11.28 -10.93
CA ARG A 115 15.08 12.46 -10.39
C ARG A 115 15.41 13.50 -11.47
N ASP A 116 15.90 13.03 -12.62
CA ASP A 116 16.30 13.91 -13.72
C ASP A 116 15.06 14.52 -14.37
N TYR A 117 14.03 13.69 -14.63
CA TYR A 117 12.74 14.15 -15.14
C TYR A 117 12.09 15.20 -14.23
N LEU A 118 12.01 14.96 -12.92
CA LEU A 118 11.42 15.93 -11.98
C LEU A 118 12.25 17.22 -11.89
N SER A 119 13.57 17.13 -12.01
CA SER A 119 14.44 18.30 -12.03
C SER A 119 14.19 19.16 -13.27
N HIS A 120 14.04 18.54 -14.45
CA HIS A 120 13.66 19.23 -15.68
C HIS A 120 12.28 19.89 -15.55
N PHE A 121 11.29 19.12 -15.07
CA PHE A 121 9.93 19.61 -14.85
C PHE A 121 9.88 20.84 -13.94
N VAL A 122 10.60 20.83 -12.81
CA VAL A 122 10.64 21.98 -11.88
C VAL A 122 11.33 23.20 -12.48
N ASN A 123 12.39 22.99 -13.27
CA ASN A 123 13.10 24.09 -13.96
C ASN A 123 12.24 24.76 -15.04
N GLU A 124 11.42 23.99 -15.74
CA GLU A 124 10.48 24.50 -16.75
C GLU A 124 9.27 25.19 -16.11
N ASN A 125 8.97 24.88 -14.85
CA ASN A 125 7.81 25.38 -14.12
C ASN A 125 8.21 26.11 -12.82
N PRO A 126 8.88 27.27 -12.91
CA PRO A 126 9.33 28.03 -11.73
C PRO A 126 8.18 28.51 -10.84
N GLU A 127 6.95 28.55 -11.35
CA GLU A 127 5.73 28.89 -10.58
C GLU A 127 5.41 27.88 -9.46
N LEU A 128 5.95 26.66 -9.57
CA LEU A 128 5.80 25.62 -8.55
C LEU A 128 6.74 25.85 -7.36
N MET A 129 7.77 26.66 -7.54
CA MET A 129 8.72 27.03 -6.49
C MET A 129 8.17 28.19 -5.65
N PRO A 130 8.57 28.30 -4.37
CA PRO A 130 8.27 29.48 -3.57
C PRO A 130 8.76 30.74 -4.28
N ALA A 131 7.96 31.81 -4.24
CA ALA A 131 8.36 33.10 -4.78
C ALA A 131 9.70 33.51 -4.15
N ARG A 132 10.77 33.46 -4.94
CA ARG A 132 12.07 33.99 -4.54
C ARG A 132 11.93 35.50 -4.64
N ILE A 133 11.78 36.15 -3.50
CA ILE A 133 11.75 37.61 -3.43
C ILE A 133 13.14 38.07 -3.89
N ALA A 134 13.26 38.41 -5.18
CA ALA A 134 14.46 38.99 -5.74
C ALA A 134 14.58 40.42 -5.21
N GLY A 135 15.16 40.56 -4.02
CA GLY A 135 15.42 41.84 -3.37
C GLY A 135 14.89 41.92 -1.95
N GLY A 136 15.79 41.90 -0.97
CA GLY A 136 15.44 42.23 0.41
C GLY A 136 16.42 41.66 1.44
N SER A 137 17.30 42.51 1.94
CA SER A 137 18.09 42.27 3.15
C SER A 137 17.20 41.75 4.30
N GLY A 138 17.57 40.59 4.87
CA GLY A 138 17.45 40.32 6.31
C GLY A 138 16.10 40.40 7.00
N ALA A 139 14.97 40.06 6.36
CA ALA A 139 13.69 39.95 7.08
C ALA A 139 13.04 38.58 6.84
N THR A 140 13.11 37.73 7.86
CA THR A 140 12.30 36.51 7.99
C THR A 140 10.80 36.85 7.92
N PRO A 141 9.98 36.11 7.17
CA PRO A 141 8.54 36.37 7.10
C PRO A 141 7.87 36.04 8.45
N PRO A 142 6.93 36.87 8.94
CA PRO A 142 6.23 36.57 10.17
C PRO A 142 5.23 35.45 9.90
N ASN A 143 5.39 34.38 10.66
CA ASN A 143 4.38 33.34 10.78
C ASN A 143 3.08 34.01 11.29
N LYS A 144 1.96 33.74 10.63
CA LYS A 144 0.66 34.34 10.94
C LYS A 144 0.10 33.71 12.22
N ALA A 145 0.65 34.11 13.38
CA ALA A 145 0.09 33.83 14.69
C ALA A 145 -1.00 34.87 15.01
N PRO A 146 -2.07 34.50 15.73
CA PRO A 146 -3.14 35.42 16.10
C PRO A 146 -2.57 36.60 16.88
N ALA A 147 -3.02 37.81 16.54
CA ALA A 147 -2.48 39.11 16.94
C ALA A 147 -2.66 39.47 18.43
N ASN A 148 -2.62 38.51 19.35
CA ASN A 148 -2.77 38.76 20.79
C ASN A 148 -1.91 37.89 21.71
N ALA A 149 -0.93 37.15 21.17
CA ALA A 149 0.07 36.50 22.00
C ALA A 149 1.16 37.51 22.37
N GLY A 150 1.32 37.79 23.65
CA GLY A 150 2.50 38.48 24.17
C GLY A 150 3.78 37.69 23.83
N PRO A 151 4.97 38.26 24.09
CA PRO A 151 6.24 37.60 23.78
C PRO A 151 6.24 36.18 24.35
N ALA A 152 6.36 35.18 23.48
CA ALA A 152 6.36 33.78 23.86
C ALA A 152 7.50 33.56 24.86
N ILE A 153 7.15 33.23 26.10
CA ILE A 153 8.13 32.91 27.14
C ILE A 153 8.72 31.55 26.77
N ASP A 154 10.02 31.56 26.53
CA ASP A 154 10.83 30.39 26.23
C ASP A 154 10.90 29.48 27.47
N LEU A 155 10.12 28.40 27.46
CA LEU A 155 9.92 27.48 28.59
C LEU A 155 11.23 26.81 29.02
N ASP A 156 12.21 26.69 28.12
CA ASP A 156 13.52 26.08 28.39
C ASP A 156 14.44 26.97 29.25
N LYS A 157 14.06 28.25 29.46
CA LYS A 157 14.78 29.20 30.31
C LYS A 157 14.31 29.22 31.76
N ILE A 158 13.21 28.53 32.10
CA ILE A 158 12.70 28.48 33.46
C ILE A 158 13.63 27.59 34.31
N ARG A 159 14.55 28.21 35.06
CA ARG A 159 15.49 27.54 35.97
C ARG A 159 15.34 28.09 37.40
N PRO A 160 15.56 27.26 38.45
CA PRO A 160 15.66 27.75 39.82
C PRO A 160 16.84 28.75 39.92
N GLY A 161 16.55 30.02 40.16
CA GLY A 161 17.55 31.11 40.18
C GLY A 161 17.39 32.20 39.11
N MET A 162 16.26 32.26 38.41
CA MET A 162 15.91 33.34 37.47
C MET A 162 15.67 34.69 38.18
N ASN A 163 15.79 35.80 37.44
CA ASN A 163 15.55 37.16 37.95
C ASN A 163 14.12 37.28 38.53
N PRO A 164 13.91 37.82 39.75
CA PRO A 164 12.59 37.95 40.37
C PRO A 164 11.54 38.64 39.48
N GLU A 165 11.93 39.63 38.68
CA GLU A 165 11.00 40.32 37.78
C GLU A 165 10.48 39.42 36.64
N GLU A 166 11.30 38.47 36.18
CA GLU A 166 10.90 37.52 35.14
C GLU A 166 9.99 36.44 35.70
N LEU A 167 10.22 36.00 36.94
CA LEU A 167 9.34 35.06 37.63
C LEU A 167 7.93 35.61 37.81
N ASP A 168 7.79 36.90 38.14
CA ASP A 168 6.48 37.52 38.29
C ASP A 168 5.75 37.67 36.96
N ARG A 169 6.46 37.90 35.85
CA ARG A 169 5.87 37.86 34.50
C ARG A 169 5.42 36.46 34.10
N VAL A 170 6.21 35.43 34.41
CA VAL A 170 5.84 34.03 34.18
C VAL A 170 4.58 33.66 34.98
N ARG A 171 4.49 34.09 36.24
CA ARG A 171 3.32 33.87 37.09
C ARG A 171 2.06 34.53 36.53
N GLN A 172 2.19 35.76 36.03
CA GLN A 172 1.08 36.46 35.37
C GLN A 172 0.60 35.71 34.13
N GLU A 173 1.51 35.24 33.27
CA GLU A 173 1.14 34.51 32.06
C GLU A 173 0.50 33.14 32.38
N ILE A 174 1.01 32.41 33.37
CA ILE A 174 0.41 31.15 33.84
C ILE A 174 -1.02 31.41 34.35
N SER A 175 -1.24 32.47 35.14
CA SER A 175 -2.57 32.81 35.64
C SER A 175 -3.54 33.18 34.51
N ARG A 176 -3.05 33.84 33.47
CA ARG A 176 -3.84 34.22 32.29
C ARG A 176 -4.26 32.99 31.47
N VAL A 177 -3.34 32.06 31.25
CA VAL A 177 -3.60 30.80 30.56
C VAL A 177 -4.58 29.94 31.36
N ALA A 178 -4.38 29.82 32.68
CA ALA A 178 -5.28 29.10 33.56
C ALA A 178 -6.70 29.71 33.58
N ALA A 179 -6.81 31.03 33.56
CA ALA A 179 -8.10 31.72 33.47
C ALA A 179 -8.78 31.51 32.10
N GLN A 180 -8.02 31.41 31.01
CA GLN A 180 -8.55 31.08 29.69
C GLN A 180 -9.02 29.63 29.58
N THR A 181 -8.32 28.67 30.19
CA THR A 181 -8.73 27.26 30.18
C THR A 181 -9.93 26.98 31.08
N LEU A 182 -10.07 27.68 32.22
CA LEU A 182 -11.24 27.57 33.11
C LEU A 182 -12.51 28.23 32.55
N ARG A 183 -12.39 29.21 31.65
CA ARG A 183 -13.53 29.89 31.01
C ARG A 183 -14.07 29.13 29.77
N GLY A 184 -13.42 28.04 29.39
CA GLY A 184 -13.73 27.24 28.21
C GLY A 184 -14.32 25.85 28.49
N LEU A 185 -14.86 25.61 29.70
CA LEU A 185 -15.69 24.46 30.08
C LEU A 185 -17.14 24.91 30.31
#